data_AF-A0A4V1WSJ7-F1
#
_entry.id   AF-A0A4V1WSJ7-F1
#
_cell.length_a   1.000
_cell.length_b   1.000
_cell.length_c   1.000
_cell.angle_alpha   90.00
_cell.angle_beta   90.00
_cell.angle_gamma   90.00
#
_symmetry.space_group_name_H-M   'P 1'
#
loop_
_entity.id
_entity.type
_entity.pdbx_description
1 polymer ?
#
loop_
_entity_poly.entity_id
_entity_poly.type
_entity_poly.pdbx_seq_one_letter_code
_entity_poly.pdbx_strand_id
1 'polypeptide(L)'
;MPPNNVYGVPTPSEASTAPDDTETWYCDFWEKACAVPHKDGNNIIIYEPKETGIPDSRARPEWASKRLRKTYELLGEGHPRIVRCISLLDSDAGNGVIVERLNPGPHWGDLPVMTTPVQETPSREDKIMLALYYRWALQALSALSFFHSRSVYLTFFSSRNVWLRSDFSLAITGFISVEGPELDADALRDAWKQSKRDERQERDYQAFVAGRTQEPEPSDEESNEDSEEIPEGFSESWSEGEWAGDGNALFYDDYFNIKYPREGGYHRKPLFYWASFVWELMTNGLTAEAPWKRDIDWSPFSSPGGRPTEEAADWRDQLQVLEQARLGSVLLKAWKGEYESAEQAAEDIRKIAEEVGINVVSSTVEVGDDWMKLFKDEVDIGEPWENIFELDEAQKKWGTRTLRFKRKTTHVNLPAIEQSVLAGP
;
A
#
# COMPACT_ATOMS: atom_id res chain seq x y z
N MET A 1 -30.97 0.52 14.37
CA MET A 1 -29.97 0.81 13.31
C MET A 1 -30.15 -0.24 12.23
N PRO A 2 -29.95 0.07 10.93
CA PRO A 2 -29.87 -0.97 9.92
C PRO A 2 -28.81 -2.01 10.36
N PRO A 3 -29.02 -3.30 10.14
CA PRO A 3 -28.20 -4.36 10.74
C PRO A 3 -26.74 -4.38 10.25
N ASN A 4 -26.39 -3.62 9.21
CA ASN A 4 -25.12 -3.73 8.49
C ASN A 4 -24.45 -2.35 8.32
N ASN A 5 -24.14 -1.67 9.42
CA ASN A 5 -23.35 -0.44 9.39
C ASN A 5 -22.12 -0.58 10.30
N VAL A 6 -20.93 -0.43 9.73
CA VAL A 6 -19.67 -0.27 10.49
C VAL A 6 -19.34 1.23 10.46
N TYR A 7 -19.25 1.87 11.63
CA TYR A 7 -19.11 3.32 11.79
C TYR A 7 -20.14 4.19 11.05
N GLY A 8 -21.37 3.69 10.88
CA GLY A 8 -22.43 4.43 10.18
C GLY A 8 -22.32 4.38 8.65
N VAL A 9 -21.35 3.63 8.12
CA VAL A 9 -21.16 3.39 6.70
C VAL A 9 -21.86 2.08 6.30
N PRO A 10 -22.60 2.04 5.18
CA PRO A 10 -23.21 0.80 4.69
C PRO A 10 -22.15 -0.30 4.48
N THR A 11 -22.41 -1.51 5.00
CA THR A 11 -21.55 -2.68 4.77
C THR A 11 -22.20 -3.72 3.87
N PRO A 12 -21.41 -4.39 3.00
CA PRO A 12 -21.89 -5.50 2.18
C PRO A 12 -22.50 -6.63 3.02
N SER A 13 -23.48 -7.34 2.45
CA SER A 13 -24.16 -8.48 3.11
C SER A 13 -23.23 -9.69 3.36
N GLU A 14 -22.09 -9.69 2.68
CA GLU A 14 -20.99 -10.63 2.76
C GLU A 14 -20.09 -10.36 3.96
N ALA A 15 -20.16 -9.17 4.56
CA ALA A 15 -19.35 -8.81 5.72
C ALA A 15 -19.71 -9.64 6.96
N SER A 16 -18.71 -9.93 7.78
CA SER A 16 -18.89 -10.58 9.07
C SER A 16 -19.69 -9.68 10.02
N THR A 17 -20.62 -10.29 10.76
CA THR A 17 -21.37 -9.64 11.84
C THR A 17 -20.89 -10.11 13.22
N ALA A 18 -19.76 -10.81 13.29
CA ALA A 18 -19.19 -11.22 14.57
C ALA A 18 -18.78 -9.97 15.37
N PRO A 19 -19.05 -9.91 16.69
CA PRO A 19 -18.74 -8.73 17.50
C PRO A 19 -17.31 -8.23 17.29
N ASP A 20 -16.32 -9.12 17.39
CA ASP A 20 -14.89 -8.82 17.23
C ASP A 20 -14.52 -8.26 15.83
N ASP A 21 -15.30 -8.58 14.79
CA ASP A 21 -15.06 -8.11 13.41
C ASP A 21 -15.79 -6.78 13.10
N THR A 22 -16.75 -6.39 13.94
CA THR A 22 -17.60 -5.19 13.72
C THR A 22 -17.17 -3.98 14.56
N GLU A 23 -16.28 -4.17 15.53
CA GLU A 23 -15.80 -3.10 16.39
C GLU A 23 -14.85 -2.13 15.68
N THR A 24 -14.11 -2.60 14.67
CA THR A 24 -13.13 -1.81 13.90
C THR A 24 -13.04 -2.25 12.45
N TRP A 25 -12.65 -1.35 11.55
CA TRP A 25 -12.23 -1.74 10.20
C TRP A 25 -11.03 -2.68 10.28
N TYR A 26 -10.94 -3.62 9.34
CA TYR A 26 -9.74 -4.45 9.21
C TYR A 26 -8.55 -3.60 8.74
N CYS A 27 -8.81 -2.66 7.83
CA CYS A 27 -7.90 -1.65 7.29
C CYS A 27 -8.70 -0.59 6.52
N ASP A 28 -8.10 0.54 6.18
CA ASP A 28 -8.64 1.53 5.25
C ASP A 28 -7.57 1.98 4.24
N PHE A 29 -8.03 2.46 3.10
CA PHE A 29 -7.19 2.99 2.03
C PHE A 29 -7.67 4.39 1.67
N TRP A 30 -6.93 5.39 2.17
CA TRP A 30 -7.08 6.82 1.84
C TRP A 30 -8.50 7.38 2.01
N GLU A 31 -9.25 6.88 2.99
CA GLU A 31 -10.66 7.27 3.23
C GLU A 31 -11.61 6.98 2.05
N LYS A 32 -11.15 6.27 1.01
CA LYS A 32 -11.92 5.94 -0.19
C LYS A 32 -12.37 4.49 -0.23
N ALA A 33 -11.54 3.57 0.22
CA ALA A 33 -11.90 2.17 0.32
C ALA A 33 -11.68 1.65 1.74
N CYS A 34 -12.60 0.80 2.19
CA CYS A 34 -12.56 0.20 3.51
C CYS A 34 -12.40 -1.32 3.39
N ALA A 35 -11.69 -1.91 4.33
CA ALA A 35 -11.53 -3.36 4.44
C ALA A 35 -12.31 -3.92 5.63
N VAL A 36 -13.14 -4.94 5.40
CA VAL A 36 -13.89 -5.65 6.45
C VAL A 36 -13.70 -7.15 6.35
N PRO A 37 -13.72 -7.88 7.48
CA PRO A 37 -13.73 -9.34 7.45
C PRO A 37 -14.96 -9.87 6.71
N HIS A 38 -14.78 -10.87 5.85
CA HIS A 38 -15.86 -11.59 5.22
C HIS A 38 -16.47 -12.60 6.22
N LYS A 39 -17.77 -12.91 6.09
CA LYS A 39 -18.51 -13.81 7.00
C LYS A 39 -18.01 -15.27 7.02
N ASP A 40 -17.15 -15.66 6.08
CA ASP A 40 -16.50 -16.98 6.08
C ASP A 40 -15.27 -17.08 6.99
N GLY A 41 -14.83 -15.95 7.56
CA GLY A 41 -13.67 -15.85 8.43
C GLY A 41 -12.30 -15.95 7.74
N ASN A 42 -12.26 -16.31 6.45
CA ASN A 42 -11.04 -16.61 5.70
C ASN A 42 -10.68 -15.54 4.67
N ASN A 43 -11.60 -14.63 4.37
CA ASN A 43 -11.42 -13.59 3.36
C ASN A 43 -11.67 -12.20 3.94
N ILE A 44 -11.19 -11.19 3.21
CA ILE A 44 -11.41 -9.77 3.50
C ILE A 44 -12.10 -9.15 2.30
N ILE A 45 -13.07 -8.28 2.56
CA ILE A 45 -13.72 -7.48 1.54
C ILE A 45 -13.05 -6.11 1.53
N ILE A 46 -12.54 -5.67 0.38
CA ILE A 46 -12.07 -4.30 0.15
C ILE A 46 -13.07 -3.63 -0.80
N TYR A 47 -13.77 -2.60 -0.35
CA TYR A 47 -14.82 -1.97 -1.13
C TYR A 47 -14.85 -0.46 -0.92
N GLU A 48 -15.37 0.25 -1.93
CA GLU A 48 -15.70 1.67 -1.84
C GLU A 48 -17.14 1.78 -1.34
N PRO A 49 -17.37 2.25 -0.11
CA PRO A 49 -18.73 2.36 0.40
C PRO A 49 -19.51 3.42 -0.37
N LYS A 50 -20.79 3.16 -0.64
CA LYS A 50 -21.67 4.19 -1.20
C LYS A 50 -21.78 5.35 -0.22
N GLU A 51 -21.32 6.52 -0.65
CA GLU A 51 -21.42 7.73 0.16
C GLU A 51 -22.88 8.01 0.51
N THR A 52 -23.13 8.32 1.78
CA THR A 52 -24.45 8.77 2.27
C THR A 52 -24.53 10.30 2.38
N GLY A 53 -23.50 11.00 1.89
CA GLY A 53 -23.27 12.44 2.07
C GLY A 53 -23.11 13.22 0.75
N ILE A 54 -22.58 14.45 0.86
CA ILE A 54 -22.29 15.32 -0.31
C ILE A 54 -21.14 14.69 -1.08
N PRO A 55 -21.30 14.42 -2.40
CA PRO A 55 -20.25 13.88 -3.23
C PRO A 55 -18.95 14.68 -3.08
N ASP A 56 -17.82 13.99 -2.87
CA ASP A 56 -16.53 14.66 -2.91
C ASP A 56 -16.31 15.25 -4.30
N SER A 57 -16.31 16.58 -4.39
CA SER A 57 -16.07 17.31 -5.63
C SER A 57 -14.64 17.15 -6.17
N ARG A 58 -13.84 16.22 -5.65
CA ARG A 58 -12.50 15.89 -6.16
C ARG A 58 -12.38 14.46 -6.67
N ALA A 59 -13.38 13.62 -6.43
CA ALA A 59 -13.35 12.20 -6.76
C ALA A 59 -14.64 11.77 -7.47
N ARG A 60 -14.50 11.03 -8.57
CA ARG A 60 -15.66 10.47 -9.25
C ARG A 60 -16.30 9.37 -8.41
N PRO A 61 -17.62 9.20 -8.43
CA PRO A 61 -18.23 8.01 -7.85
C PRO A 61 -17.61 6.73 -8.44
N GLU A 62 -17.33 5.74 -7.59
CA GLU A 62 -16.85 4.41 -7.96
C GLU A 62 -15.43 4.34 -8.54
N TRP A 63 -14.70 5.45 -8.62
CA TRP A 63 -13.38 5.49 -9.25
C TRP A 63 -12.39 4.55 -8.56
N ALA A 64 -12.41 4.52 -7.22
CA ALA A 64 -11.48 3.75 -6.42
C ALA A 64 -11.76 2.25 -6.57
N SER A 65 -13.03 1.85 -6.51
CA SER A 65 -13.44 0.46 -6.71
C SER A 65 -13.21 -0.03 -8.14
N LYS A 66 -13.44 0.81 -9.16
CA LYS A 66 -13.10 0.51 -10.56
C LYS A 66 -11.60 0.27 -10.75
N ARG A 67 -10.75 1.19 -10.26
CA ARG A 67 -9.28 1.04 -10.34
C ARG A 67 -8.78 -0.20 -9.60
N LEU A 68 -9.31 -0.45 -8.41
CA LEU A 68 -8.97 -1.63 -7.61
C LEU A 68 -9.28 -2.93 -8.36
N ARG A 69 -10.49 -3.05 -8.91
CA ARG A 69 -10.93 -4.23 -9.67
C ARG A 69 -10.12 -4.42 -10.94
N LYS A 70 -9.99 -3.37 -11.75
CA LYS A 70 -9.27 -3.43 -13.02
C LYS A 70 -7.80 -3.79 -12.81
N THR A 71 -7.19 -3.28 -11.73
CA THR A 71 -5.82 -3.67 -11.38
C THR A 71 -5.71 -5.16 -11.09
N TYR A 72 -6.61 -5.72 -10.28
CA TYR A 72 -6.58 -7.16 -10.01
C TYR A 72 -6.82 -8.01 -11.25
N GLU A 73 -7.65 -7.53 -12.19
CA GLU A 73 -7.83 -8.17 -13.50
C GLU A 73 -6.53 -8.18 -14.31
N LEU A 74 -5.84 -7.03 -14.41
CA LEU A 74 -4.57 -6.90 -15.14
C LEU A 74 -3.44 -7.74 -14.55
N LEU A 75 -3.44 -7.93 -13.23
CA LEU A 75 -2.44 -8.74 -12.54
C LEU A 75 -2.62 -10.26 -12.75
N GLY A 76 -3.83 -10.72 -13.08
CA GLY A 76 -4.11 -12.13 -13.39
C GLY A 76 -3.81 -13.10 -12.24
N GLU A 77 -3.03 -14.17 -12.51
CA GLU A 77 -2.73 -15.28 -11.58
C GLU A 77 -1.99 -14.89 -10.29
N GLY A 78 -1.61 -13.60 -10.17
CA GLY A 78 -1.10 -13.00 -8.95
C GLY A 78 0.39 -13.24 -8.71
N HIS A 79 0.89 -12.71 -7.60
CA HIS A 79 2.30 -12.74 -7.21
C HIS A 79 2.39 -13.05 -5.71
N PRO A 80 3.39 -13.82 -5.21
CA PRO A 80 3.51 -14.15 -3.78
C PRO A 80 3.58 -12.92 -2.85
N ARG A 81 4.04 -11.79 -3.38
CA ARG A 81 4.15 -10.49 -2.71
C ARG A 81 2.98 -9.55 -3.00
N ILE A 82 1.88 -10.07 -3.53
CA ILE A 82 0.61 -9.37 -3.73
C ILE A 82 -0.48 -10.16 -3.01
N VAL A 83 -1.40 -9.46 -2.33
CA VAL A 83 -2.56 -10.11 -1.69
C VAL A 83 -3.47 -10.65 -2.78
N ARG A 84 -3.76 -11.95 -2.76
CA ARG A 84 -4.54 -12.62 -3.81
C ARG A 84 -6.00 -12.17 -3.82
N CYS A 85 -6.50 -11.77 -4.99
CA CYS A 85 -7.93 -11.58 -5.23
C CYS A 85 -8.62 -12.94 -5.43
N ILE A 86 -9.73 -13.12 -4.74
CA ILE A 86 -10.56 -14.33 -4.78
C ILE A 86 -11.72 -14.13 -5.75
N SER A 87 -12.39 -12.97 -5.68
CA SER A 87 -13.50 -12.62 -6.55
C SER A 87 -13.76 -11.11 -6.54
N LEU A 88 -14.56 -10.65 -7.51
CA LEU A 88 -15.14 -9.31 -7.49
C LEU A 88 -16.33 -9.27 -6.52
N LEU A 89 -16.67 -8.09 -6.01
CA LEU A 89 -17.82 -7.86 -5.11
C LEU A 89 -18.75 -6.81 -5.67
N ASP A 90 -19.86 -7.24 -6.29
CA ASP A 90 -20.98 -6.36 -6.64
C ASP A 90 -21.99 -6.37 -5.47
N SER A 91 -22.15 -5.23 -4.80
CA SER A 91 -22.99 -5.15 -3.60
C SER A 91 -23.78 -3.84 -3.55
N ASP A 92 -24.97 -3.92 -2.96
CA ASP A 92 -25.86 -2.78 -2.71
C ASP A 92 -25.15 -1.69 -1.89
N ALA A 93 -24.20 -2.09 -1.03
CA ALA A 93 -23.43 -1.21 -0.17
C ALA A 93 -22.21 -0.56 -0.85
N GLY A 94 -21.79 -1.05 -2.02
CA GLY A 94 -20.61 -0.56 -2.73
C GLY A 94 -19.89 -1.66 -3.51
N ASN A 95 -19.12 -1.25 -4.51
CA ASN A 95 -18.35 -2.16 -5.35
C ASN A 95 -16.95 -2.39 -4.79
N GLY A 96 -16.39 -3.57 -5.00
CA GLY A 96 -15.04 -3.88 -4.53
C GLY A 96 -14.52 -5.23 -4.99
N VAL A 97 -13.63 -5.80 -4.16
CA VAL A 97 -13.04 -7.12 -4.34
C VAL A 97 -13.06 -7.89 -3.02
N ILE A 98 -13.05 -9.21 -3.13
CA ILE A 98 -12.83 -10.14 -2.02
C ILE A 98 -11.42 -10.68 -2.18
N VAL A 99 -10.60 -10.52 -1.15
CA VAL A 99 -9.20 -10.93 -1.12
C VAL A 99 -8.93 -11.93 0.00
N GLU A 100 -7.83 -12.66 -0.09
CA GLU A 100 -7.41 -13.56 0.97
C GLU A 100 -7.18 -12.80 2.30
N ARG A 101 -7.60 -13.39 3.42
CA ARG A 101 -7.24 -12.89 4.74
C ARG A 101 -5.82 -13.30 5.09
N LEU A 102 -5.01 -12.31 5.46
CA LEU A 102 -3.66 -12.55 5.94
C LEU A 102 -3.63 -12.54 7.46
N ASN A 103 -2.75 -13.36 8.02
CA ASN A 103 -2.40 -13.31 9.42
C ASN A 103 -0.88 -13.19 9.48
N PRO A 104 -0.31 -12.09 9.98
CA PRO A 104 -0.97 -11.03 10.75
C PRO A 104 -1.95 -10.09 10.04
N GLY A 105 -1.69 -9.80 8.76
CA GLY A 105 -2.42 -8.79 8.01
C GLY A 105 -1.86 -7.36 8.20
N PRO A 106 -2.72 -6.33 8.19
CA PRO A 106 -2.34 -4.92 8.27
C PRO A 106 -1.89 -4.50 9.68
N HIS A 107 -1.56 -3.21 9.82
CA HIS A 107 -1.40 -2.52 11.12
C HIS A 107 -0.26 -3.03 12.01
N TRP A 108 0.86 -3.45 11.43
CA TRP A 108 2.07 -3.93 12.13
C TRP A 108 3.01 -2.80 12.58
N GLY A 109 2.56 -1.54 12.55
CA GLY A 109 3.37 -0.30 12.63
C GLY A 109 3.93 0.10 14.00
N ASP A 110 4.21 -0.86 14.88
CA ASP A 110 4.95 -0.62 16.13
C ASP A 110 6.08 -1.66 16.22
N LEU A 111 7.13 -1.39 15.45
CA LEU A 111 8.30 -2.25 15.30
C LEU A 111 9.30 -2.05 16.46
N PRO A 112 10.15 -3.05 16.74
CA PRO A 112 11.30 -2.87 17.61
C PRO A 112 12.24 -1.77 17.08
N VAL A 113 12.73 -0.92 17.99
CA VAL A 113 13.68 0.15 17.66
C VAL A 113 15.03 -0.46 17.30
N MET A 114 15.58 -0.03 16.17
CA MET A 114 16.95 -0.35 15.75
C MET A 114 17.86 0.83 16.10
N THR A 115 19.07 0.57 16.58
CA THR A 115 20.04 1.63 16.86
C THR A 115 20.47 2.33 15.55
N THR A 116 20.27 3.65 15.47
CA THR A 116 20.64 4.48 14.31
C THR A 116 21.62 5.59 14.69
N PRO A 117 22.72 5.82 13.93
CA PRO A 117 23.17 5.03 12.78
C PRO A 117 23.62 3.62 13.19
N VAL A 118 23.66 2.70 12.22
CA VAL A 118 24.11 1.32 12.45
C VAL A 118 25.59 1.33 12.84
N GLN A 119 25.89 0.76 14.00
CA GLN A 119 27.26 0.69 14.54
C GLN A 119 28.09 -0.35 13.78
N GLU A 120 29.43 -0.26 13.86
CA GLU A 120 30.35 -1.25 13.25
C GLU A 120 30.11 -2.68 13.79
N THR A 121 29.68 -2.80 15.04
CA THR A 121 29.35 -4.07 15.70
C THR A 121 27.92 -4.03 16.23
N PRO A 122 26.91 -4.16 15.36
CA PRO A 122 25.51 -4.04 15.77
C PRO A 122 25.10 -5.19 16.71
N SER A 123 24.14 -4.92 17.60
CA SER A 123 23.59 -5.95 18.47
C SER A 123 22.92 -7.05 17.66
N ARG A 124 22.63 -8.21 18.29
CA ARG A 124 21.90 -9.30 17.60
C ARG A 124 20.53 -8.81 17.11
N GLU A 125 19.84 -8.02 17.92
CA GLU A 125 18.50 -7.50 17.59
C GLU A 125 18.59 -6.51 16.43
N ASP A 126 19.56 -5.59 16.45
CA ASP A 126 19.78 -4.66 15.33
C ASP A 126 20.09 -5.40 14.02
N LYS A 127 20.92 -6.45 14.06
CA LYS A 127 21.22 -7.29 12.89
C LYS A 127 19.97 -7.96 12.32
N ILE A 128 19.10 -8.45 13.20
CA ILE A 128 17.85 -9.10 12.79
C ILE A 128 16.88 -8.08 12.20
N MET A 129 16.73 -6.90 12.83
CA MET A 129 15.88 -5.84 12.29
C MET A 129 16.38 -5.38 10.92
N LEU A 130 17.69 -5.18 10.79
CA LEU A 130 18.30 -4.83 9.52
C LEU A 130 18.03 -5.88 8.44
N ALA A 131 18.21 -7.17 8.77
CA ALA A 131 17.90 -8.28 7.87
C ALA A 131 16.41 -8.31 7.47
N LEU A 132 15.49 -8.04 8.40
CA LEU A 132 14.05 -7.95 8.12
C LEU A 132 13.74 -6.79 7.16
N TYR A 133 14.39 -5.64 7.32
CA TYR A 133 14.17 -4.49 6.44
C TYR A 133 14.72 -4.73 5.04
N TYR A 134 15.88 -5.38 4.91
CA TYR A 134 16.39 -5.83 3.60
C TYR A 134 15.41 -6.81 2.94
N ARG A 135 14.87 -7.75 3.71
CA ARG A 135 13.87 -8.71 3.25
C ARG A 135 12.66 -8.00 2.67
N TRP A 136 12.05 -7.08 3.41
CA TRP A 136 10.87 -6.35 2.96
C TRP A 136 11.17 -5.43 1.79
N ALA A 137 12.35 -4.78 1.75
CA ALA A 137 12.77 -3.96 0.63
C ALA A 137 12.83 -4.77 -0.68
N LEU A 138 13.45 -5.95 -0.66
CA LEU A 138 13.57 -6.85 -1.80
C LEU A 138 12.21 -7.44 -2.21
N GLN A 139 11.38 -7.83 -1.24
CA GLN A 139 10.04 -8.36 -1.50
C GLN A 139 9.12 -7.32 -2.14
N ALA A 140 9.21 -6.06 -1.73
CA ALA A 140 8.46 -4.98 -2.35
C ALA A 140 8.94 -4.72 -3.80
N LEU A 141 10.25 -4.72 -4.06
CA LEU A 141 10.79 -4.61 -5.43
C LEU A 141 10.35 -5.76 -6.33
N SER A 142 10.29 -6.98 -5.79
CA SER A 142 9.79 -8.16 -6.50
C SER A 142 8.33 -7.96 -6.94
N ALA A 143 7.48 -7.42 -6.06
CA ALA A 143 6.12 -7.05 -6.43
C ALA A 143 6.09 -5.94 -7.50
N LEU A 144 6.89 -4.87 -7.35
CA LEU A 144 6.95 -3.76 -8.29
C LEU A 144 7.41 -4.19 -9.69
N SER A 145 8.39 -5.09 -9.77
CA SER A 145 8.79 -5.73 -11.03
C SER A 145 7.60 -6.42 -11.72
N PHE A 146 6.82 -7.20 -10.96
CA PHE A 146 5.62 -7.84 -11.48
C PHE A 146 4.56 -6.83 -11.92
N PHE A 147 4.31 -5.76 -11.15
CA PHE A 147 3.42 -4.66 -11.57
C PHE A 147 3.85 -4.08 -12.93
N HIS A 148 5.13 -3.71 -13.05
CA HIS A 148 5.67 -3.10 -14.27
C HIS A 148 5.56 -4.04 -15.47
N SER A 149 5.73 -5.34 -15.28
CA SER A 149 5.57 -6.35 -16.34
C SER A 149 4.13 -6.45 -16.88
N ARG A 150 3.15 -5.99 -16.09
CA ARG A 150 1.73 -5.92 -16.45
C ARG A 150 1.30 -4.50 -16.84
N SER A 151 2.25 -3.59 -17.03
CA SER A 151 1.99 -2.17 -17.31
C SER A 151 1.11 -1.49 -16.26
N VAL A 152 1.21 -1.94 -15.01
CA VAL A 152 0.56 -1.33 -13.84
C VAL A 152 1.65 -0.66 -13.01
N TYR A 153 1.40 0.56 -12.54
CA TYR A 153 2.39 1.35 -11.82
C TYR A 153 1.76 1.93 -10.56
N LEU A 154 2.28 1.56 -9.39
CA LEU A 154 1.82 2.11 -8.12
C LEU A 154 2.27 3.57 -8.00
N THR A 155 1.31 4.49 -8.06
CA THR A 155 1.56 5.92 -7.99
C THR A 155 1.67 6.42 -6.56
N PHE A 156 1.28 5.57 -5.61
CA PHE A 156 1.56 5.78 -4.20
C PHE A 156 1.83 4.43 -3.53
N PHE A 157 2.88 4.37 -2.72
CA PHE A 157 3.23 3.18 -1.95
C PHE A 157 3.72 3.56 -0.55
N SER A 158 3.15 2.95 0.47
CA SER A 158 3.48 3.17 1.88
C SER A 158 3.21 1.92 2.72
N SER A 159 3.50 2.00 4.01
CA SER A 159 3.13 0.96 4.99
C SER A 159 1.63 0.63 5.00
N ARG A 160 0.73 1.54 4.58
CA ARG A 160 -0.72 1.26 4.47
C ARG A 160 -1.05 0.24 3.38
N ASN A 161 -0.22 0.15 2.34
CA ASN A 161 -0.38 -0.83 1.27
C ASN A 161 0.18 -2.21 1.64
N VAL A 162 0.82 -2.34 2.80
CA VAL A 162 1.59 -3.53 3.18
C VAL A 162 0.87 -4.33 4.24
N TRP A 163 0.52 -5.56 3.90
CA TRP A 163 0.04 -6.57 4.84
C TRP A 163 1.10 -7.65 5.03
N LEU A 164 1.14 -8.27 6.21
CA LEU A 164 2.08 -9.34 6.53
C LEU A 164 1.42 -10.71 6.50
N ARG A 165 2.15 -11.69 5.97
CA ARG A 165 1.84 -13.13 6.05
C ARG A 165 2.39 -13.72 7.35
N SER A 166 2.07 -14.98 7.63
CA SER A 166 2.38 -15.65 8.92
C SER A 166 3.87 -15.85 9.16
N ASP A 167 4.64 -15.92 8.07
CA ASP A 167 6.10 -15.96 8.05
C ASP A 167 6.72 -14.55 8.05
N PHE A 168 5.93 -13.52 8.36
CA PHE A 168 6.29 -12.10 8.30
C PHE A 168 6.77 -11.63 6.93
N SER A 169 6.48 -12.37 5.85
CA SER A 169 6.70 -11.85 4.50
C SER A 169 5.65 -10.80 4.13
N LEU A 170 6.08 -9.83 3.33
CA LEU A 170 5.29 -8.71 2.85
C LEU A 170 4.39 -9.13 1.67
N ALA A 171 3.16 -8.61 1.67
CA ALA A 171 2.26 -8.63 0.53
C ALA A 171 1.62 -7.25 0.32
N ILE A 172 1.58 -6.77 -0.92
CA ILE A 172 1.02 -5.46 -1.28
C ILE A 172 -0.47 -5.59 -1.65
N THR A 173 -1.28 -4.62 -1.25
CA THR A 173 -2.70 -4.46 -1.64
C THR A 173 -3.13 -2.97 -1.62
N GLY A 174 -4.43 -2.71 -1.77
CA GLY A 174 -4.99 -1.36 -1.74
C GLY A 174 -4.71 -0.58 -3.02
N PHE A 175 -4.87 -1.22 -4.18
CA PHE A 175 -4.52 -0.71 -5.51
C PHE A 175 -5.48 0.38 -6.02
N ILE A 176 -5.66 1.44 -5.24
CA ILE A 176 -6.48 2.60 -5.62
C ILE A 176 -5.64 3.74 -6.23
N SER A 177 -4.34 3.80 -5.90
CA SER A 177 -3.37 4.75 -6.46
C SER A 177 -2.44 4.03 -7.44
N VAL A 178 -2.95 3.81 -8.65
CA VAL A 178 -2.30 3.05 -9.73
C VAL A 178 -2.53 3.73 -11.07
N GLU A 179 -1.51 3.76 -11.91
CA GLU A 179 -1.53 4.26 -13.28
C GLU A 179 -1.17 3.13 -14.26
N GLY A 180 -1.54 3.30 -15.51
CA GLY A 180 -1.15 2.41 -16.58
C GLY A 180 -1.94 2.66 -17.86
N PRO A 181 -1.42 2.29 -19.04
CA PRO A 181 -2.06 2.63 -20.32
C PRO A 181 -3.54 2.22 -20.41
N GLU A 182 -3.88 1.05 -19.90
CA GLU A 182 -5.27 0.56 -19.91
C GLU A 182 -6.14 1.21 -18.84
N LEU A 183 -5.58 1.44 -17.64
CA LEU A 183 -6.25 2.14 -16.55
C LEU A 183 -6.58 3.59 -16.94
N ASP A 184 -5.60 4.29 -17.51
CA ASP A 184 -5.73 5.69 -17.95
C ASP A 184 -6.73 5.80 -19.11
N ALA A 185 -6.76 4.82 -20.02
CA ALA A 185 -7.72 4.79 -21.12
C ALA A 185 -9.16 4.53 -20.65
N ASP A 186 -9.35 3.63 -19.68
CA ASP A 186 -10.67 3.40 -19.04
C ASP A 186 -11.14 4.67 -18.34
N ALA A 187 -10.25 5.33 -17.63
CA ALA A 187 -10.58 6.49 -16.85
C ALA A 187 -10.89 7.72 -17.73
N LEU A 188 -10.16 7.91 -18.84
CA LEU A 188 -10.50 8.89 -19.87
C LEU A 188 -11.86 8.62 -20.54
N ARG A 189 -12.20 7.34 -20.78
CA ARG A 189 -13.54 6.97 -21.29
C ARG A 189 -14.64 7.34 -20.30
N ASP A 190 -14.43 7.04 -19.02
CA ASP A 190 -15.38 7.39 -17.96
C ASP A 190 -15.51 8.92 -17.82
N ALA A 191 -14.41 9.66 -17.93
CA ALA A 191 -14.38 11.11 -17.93
C ALA A 191 -15.24 11.72 -19.03
N TRP A 192 -15.05 11.20 -20.25
CA TRP A 192 -15.80 11.64 -21.42
C TRP A 192 -17.30 11.41 -21.24
N LYS A 193 -17.69 10.19 -20.83
CA LYS A 193 -19.08 9.83 -20.56
C LYS A 193 -19.72 10.73 -19.52
N GLN A 194 -19.00 11.04 -18.43
CA GLN A 194 -19.52 11.93 -17.40
C GLN A 194 -19.68 13.36 -17.91
N SER A 195 -18.70 13.90 -18.65
CA SER A 195 -18.80 15.24 -19.26
C SER A 195 -20.07 15.38 -20.12
N LYS A 196 -20.43 14.34 -20.88
CA LYS A 196 -21.66 14.32 -21.68
C LYS A 196 -22.93 14.32 -20.83
N ARG A 197 -22.93 13.58 -19.73
CA ARG A 197 -24.04 13.58 -18.77
C ARG A 197 -24.22 14.95 -18.12
N ASP A 198 -23.12 15.58 -17.69
CA ASP A 198 -23.14 16.91 -17.08
C ASP A 198 -23.66 17.98 -18.07
N GLU A 199 -23.19 17.94 -19.32
CA GLU A 199 -23.70 18.81 -20.40
C GLU A 199 -25.20 18.62 -20.67
N ARG A 200 -25.71 17.39 -20.55
CA ARG A 200 -27.13 17.09 -20.70
C ARG A 200 -27.92 17.62 -19.50
N GLN A 201 -27.46 17.35 -18.30
CA GLN A 201 -28.09 17.80 -17.06
C GLN A 201 -28.17 19.33 -16.98
N GLU A 202 -27.10 20.03 -17.38
CA GLU A 202 -27.09 21.50 -17.43
C GLU A 202 -28.07 22.02 -18.49
N ARG A 203 -28.14 21.39 -19.67
CA ARG A 203 -29.13 21.74 -20.71
C ARG A 203 -30.57 21.59 -20.20
N ASP A 204 -30.87 20.48 -19.54
CA ASP A 204 -32.20 20.21 -18.98
C ASP A 204 -32.54 21.21 -17.87
N TYR A 205 -31.58 21.53 -17.01
CA TYR A 205 -31.72 22.54 -15.97
C TYR A 205 -32.00 23.93 -16.57
N GLN A 206 -31.24 24.35 -17.58
CA GLN A 206 -31.46 25.63 -18.28
C GLN A 206 -32.81 25.66 -19.01
N ALA A 207 -33.26 24.56 -19.60
CA ALA A 207 -34.58 24.45 -20.22
C ALA A 207 -35.71 24.60 -19.19
N PHE A 208 -35.57 23.95 -18.04
CA PHE A 208 -36.47 24.07 -16.90
C PHE A 208 -36.55 25.51 -16.37
N VAL A 209 -35.40 26.15 -16.11
CA VAL A 209 -35.31 27.55 -15.66
C VAL A 209 -35.92 28.51 -16.68
N ALA A 210 -35.77 28.22 -17.98
CA ALA A 210 -36.34 29.01 -19.06
C ALA A 210 -37.86 28.81 -19.26
N GLY A 211 -38.52 28.00 -18.42
CA GLY A 211 -39.96 27.72 -18.51
C GLY A 211 -40.36 26.93 -19.75
N ARG A 212 -39.39 26.27 -20.41
CA ARG A 212 -39.65 25.36 -21.52
C ARG A 212 -39.97 23.98 -20.94
N THR A 213 -41.25 23.62 -20.88
CA THR A 213 -41.68 22.22 -20.72
C THR A 213 -41.45 21.51 -22.06
N GLN A 214 -40.20 21.18 -22.36
CA GLN A 214 -39.93 20.08 -23.29
C GLN A 214 -40.15 18.79 -22.50
N GLU A 215 -41.03 17.92 -22.99
CA GLU A 215 -40.99 16.51 -22.56
C GLU A 215 -39.59 15.99 -22.86
N PRO A 216 -38.96 15.21 -21.96
CA PRO A 216 -37.69 14.59 -22.26
C PRO A 216 -37.88 13.74 -23.52
N GLU A 217 -37.17 14.08 -24.60
CA GLU A 217 -37.21 13.29 -25.82
C GLU A 217 -36.80 11.85 -25.48
N PRO A 218 -37.58 10.83 -25.86
CA PRO A 218 -37.22 9.45 -25.61
C PRO A 218 -35.92 9.13 -26.35
N SER A 219 -34.98 8.59 -25.59
CA SER A 219 -33.57 8.38 -25.89
C SER A 219 -33.32 7.34 -26.99
N ASP A 220 -33.19 7.78 -28.24
CA ASP A 220 -32.47 7.01 -29.27
C ASP A 220 -30.93 7.24 -29.18
N GLU A 221 -30.48 8.17 -28.33
CA GLU A 221 -29.05 8.50 -28.16
C GLU A 221 -28.35 7.72 -27.02
N GLU A 222 -29.08 7.11 -26.07
CA GLU A 222 -28.45 6.28 -25.02
C GLU A 222 -27.70 5.07 -25.62
N SER A 223 -28.12 4.58 -26.78
CA SER A 223 -27.44 3.46 -27.46
C SER A 223 -26.16 3.87 -28.20
N ASN A 224 -25.86 5.16 -28.35
CA ASN A 224 -24.67 5.64 -29.07
C ASN A 224 -23.56 6.19 -28.18
N GLU A 225 -23.80 6.41 -26.87
CA GLU A 225 -22.79 6.92 -25.92
C GLU A 225 -21.55 6.00 -25.81
N ASP A 226 -21.70 4.69 -26.07
CA ASP A 226 -20.60 3.73 -26.10
C ASP A 226 -19.80 3.73 -27.42
N SER A 227 -20.28 4.43 -28.46
CA SER A 227 -19.73 4.39 -29.81
C SER A 227 -19.08 5.69 -30.28
N GLU A 228 -19.22 6.79 -29.52
CA GLU A 228 -18.58 8.07 -29.85
C GLU A 228 -17.09 8.05 -29.50
N GLU A 229 -16.24 8.27 -30.51
CA GLU A 229 -14.80 8.42 -30.32
C GLU A 229 -14.49 9.62 -29.41
N ILE A 230 -13.61 9.43 -28.43
CA ILE A 230 -13.13 10.52 -27.56
C ILE A 230 -12.42 11.55 -28.46
N PRO A 231 -12.80 12.84 -28.43
CA PRO A 231 -12.18 13.85 -29.28
C PRO A 231 -10.67 13.94 -29.07
N GLU A 232 -9.93 14.09 -30.17
CA GLU A 232 -8.49 14.33 -30.11
C GLU A 232 -8.22 15.64 -29.35
N GLY A 233 -7.45 15.56 -28.26
CA GLY A 233 -7.18 16.69 -27.37
C GLY A 233 -8.16 16.90 -26.22
N PHE A 234 -9.13 15.98 -26.01
CA PHE A 234 -9.89 15.96 -24.75
C PHE A 234 -8.93 15.72 -23.58
N SER A 235 -8.88 16.67 -22.65
CA SER A 235 -8.16 16.54 -21.40
C SER A 235 -9.13 16.68 -20.25
N GLU A 236 -8.96 15.81 -19.26
CA GLU A 236 -9.78 15.81 -18.06
C GLU A 236 -9.52 17.04 -17.17
N SER A 237 -10.58 17.57 -16.53
CA SER A 237 -10.47 18.65 -15.53
C SER A 237 -10.46 18.15 -14.08
N TRP A 238 -10.68 16.85 -13.88
CA TRP A 238 -10.70 16.17 -12.60
C TRP A 238 -9.37 15.46 -12.34
N SER A 239 -8.99 15.41 -11.07
CA SER A 239 -7.82 14.68 -10.58
C SER A 239 -8.17 13.22 -10.30
N GLU A 240 -7.64 12.28 -11.06
CA GLU A 240 -7.93 10.86 -10.87
C GLU A 240 -7.01 10.22 -9.83
N GLY A 241 -7.29 10.50 -8.55
CA GLY A 241 -6.50 9.92 -7.46
C GLY A 241 -5.12 10.53 -7.30
N GLU A 242 -4.82 11.63 -7.99
CA GLU A 242 -3.63 12.46 -7.70
C GLU A 242 -3.63 12.90 -6.23
N TRP A 243 -4.80 12.97 -5.57
CA TRP A 243 -4.97 13.23 -4.13
C TRP A 243 -5.01 11.98 -3.24
N ALA A 244 -5.05 10.77 -3.79
CA ALA A 244 -5.11 9.54 -3.01
C ALA A 244 -3.71 9.17 -2.51
N GLY A 245 -3.36 9.72 -1.35
CA GLY A 245 -2.10 9.56 -0.66
C GLY A 245 -2.10 10.40 0.63
N ASP A 246 -1.05 10.29 1.43
CA ASP A 246 -0.86 11.20 2.56
C ASP A 246 -0.65 12.64 2.03
N GLY A 247 -0.93 13.69 2.81
CA GLY A 247 -0.68 15.08 2.38
C GLY A 247 0.76 15.32 1.92
N ASN A 248 1.70 14.53 2.42
CA ASN A 248 3.10 14.52 1.98
C ASN A 248 3.29 13.93 0.57
N ALA A 249 2.45 12.99 0.15
CA ALA A 249 2.44 12.41 -1.20
C ALA A 249 2.25 13.47 -2.28
N LEU A 250 1.32 14.39 -2.04
CA LEU A 250 0.96 15.46 -2.95
C LEU A 250 2.13 16.39 -3.22
N PHE A 251 2.88 16.68 -2.15
CA PHE A 251 4.10 17.46 -2.26
C PHE A 251 5.11 16.74 -3.17
N TYR A 252 5.32 15.43 -3.02
CA TYR A 252 6.23 14.72 -3.92
C TYR A 252 5.72 14.60 -5.34
N ASP A 253 4.41 14.42 -5.53
CA ASP A 253 3.81 14.23 -6.83
C ASP A 253 3.97 15.48 -7.72
N ASP A 254 3.67 16.66 -7.17
CA ASP A 254 3.88 17.94 -7.87
C ASP A 254 5.34 18.10 -8.30
N TYR A 255 6.30 17.85 -7.40
CA TYR A 255 7.73 17.99 -7.72
C TYR A 255 8.25 16.91 -8.67
N PHE A 256 7.69 15.70 -8.62
CA PHE A 256 8.08 14.60 -9.49
C PHE A 256 7.55 14.82 -10.90
N ASN A 257 6.28 15.20 -11.05
CA ASN A 257 5.63 15.46 -12.33
C ASN A 257 6.20 16.68 -13.06
N ILE A 258 6.67 17.70 -12.34
CA ILE A 258 7.34 18.87 -12.94
C ILE A 258 8.64 18.47 -13.66
N LYS A 259 9.39 17.50 -13.13
CA LYS A 259 10.76 17.17 -13.62
C LYS A 259 10.82 15.88 -14.43
N TYR A 260 9.88 14.96 -14.23
CA TYR A 260 9.70 13.74 -15.00
C TYR A 260 8.30 13.76 -15.61
N PRO A 261 8.08 14.52 -16.70
CA PRO A 261 6.82 14.42 -17.44
C PRO A 261 6.57 12.95 -17.83
N ARG A 262 5.32 12.55 -18.05
CA ARG A 262 4.89 11.16 -18.34
C ARG A 262 5.76 10.42 -19.37
N GLU A 263 6.45 11.15 -20.25
CA GLU A 263 7.47 10.65 -21.19
C GLU A 263 8.71 10.00 -20.54
N GLY A 264 8.96 10.22 -19.24
CA GLY A 264 10.11 9.71 -18.47
C GLY A 264 9.98 8.28 -17.92
N GLY A 265 8.85 7.61 -18.17
CA GLY A 265 8.60 6.21 -17.80
C GLY A 265 7.91 6.05 -16.45
N TYR A 266 6.73 5.42 -16.48
CA TYR A 266 5.88 5.15 -15.31
C TYR A 266 6.55 4.39 -14.15
N HIS A 267 7.68 3.72 -14.39
CA HIS A 267 8.39 2.91 -13.38
C HIS A 267 9.14 3.74 -12.32
N ARG A 268 9.42 5.03 -12.57
CA ARG A 268 10.25 5.83 -11.65
C ARG A 268 9.49 6.26 -10.39
N LYS A 269 8.21 6.62 -10.52
CA LYS A 269 7.34 7.04 -9.41
C LYS A 269 7.13 5.91 -8.37
N PRO A 270 6.83 4.65 -8.75
CA PRO A 270 6.80 3.52 -7.83
C PRO A 270 8.11 3.32 -7.04
N LEU A 271 9.26 3.46 -7.71
CA LEU A 271 10.58 3.32 -7.06
C LEU A 271 10.88 4.46 -6.08
N PHE A 272 10.40 5.67 -6.37
CA PHE A 272 10.48 6.79 -5.43
C PHE A 272 9.75 6.46 -4.11
N TYR A 273 8.49 6.04 -4.20
CA TYR A 273 7.70 5.72 -3.01
C TYR A 273 8.20 4.48 -2.28
N TRP A 274 8.69 3.48 -3.01
CA TRP A 274 9.41 2.35 -2.42
C TRP A 274 10.61 2.80 -1.59
N ALA A 275 11.44 3.72 -2.11
CA ALA A 275 12.58 4.22 -1.36
C ALA A 275 12.15 5.00 -0.10
N SER A 276 11.07 5.76 -0.17
CA SER A 276 10.49 6.44 0.99
C SER A 276 10.01 5.45 2.06
N PHE A 277 9.30 4.38 1.66
CA PHE A 277 8.89 3.31 2.56
C PHE A 277 10.08 2.63 3.24
N VAL A 278 11.12 2.28 2.47
CA VAL A 278 12.33 1.64 3.04
C VAL A 278 13.07 2.61 3.96
N TRP A 279 13.13 3.89 3.62
CA TRP A 279 13.71 4.91 4.47
C TRP A 279 12.98 5.05 5.81
N GLU A 280 11.65 5.00 5.83
CA GLU A 280 10.86 4.98 7.08
C GLU A 280 11.24 3.80 7.97
N LEU A 281 11.39 2.59 7.40
CA LEU A 281 11.88 1.43 8.15
C LEU A 281 13.27 1.69 8.75
N MET A 282 14.18 2.20 7.94
CA MET A 282 15.58 2.43 8.31
C MET A 282 15.79 3.61 9.28
N THR A 283 14.77 4.42 9.53
CA THR A 283 14.82 5.59 10.42
C THR A 283 13.94 5.44 11.67
N ASN A 284 13.56 4.20 12.01
CA ASN A 284 12.67 3.86 13.13
C ASN A 284 11.29 4.51 13.03
N GLY A 285 10.85 4.71 11.79
CA GLY A 285 9.66 5.48 11.54
C GLY A 285 8.33 4.80 11.81
N LEU A 286 8.36 3.48 11.79
CA LEU A 286 7.22 2.64 12.13
C LEU A 286 7.41 2.04 13.54
N THR A 287 8.01 2.80 14.46
CA THR A 287 8.23 2.40 15.86
C THR A 287 7.48 3.34 16.81
N ALA A 288 7.19 2.90 18.04
CA ALA A 288 6.69 3.79 19.09
C ALA A 288 7.62 4.98 19.42
N GLU A 289 8.91 4.87 19.09
CA GLU A 289 9.92 5.92 19.29
C GLU A 289 10.20 6.69 18.00
N ALA A 290 9.26 6.70 17.05
CA ALA A 290 9.39 7.44 15.80
C ALA A 290 9.88 8.88 16.08
N PRO A 291 10.93 9.34 15.39
CA PRO A 291 11.56 10.63 15.68
C PRO A 291 10.67 11.84 15.35
N TRP A 292 9.51 11.63 14.73
CA TRP A 292 8.54 12.67 14.42
C TRP A 292 7.28 12.58 15.27
N LYS A 293 6.61 13.72 15.40
CA LYS A 293 5.28 13.82 16.01
C LYS A 293 4.23 13.72 14.90
N ARG A 294 3.03 13.23 15.22
CA ARG A 294 1.89 13.06 14.30
C ARG A 294 1.48 14.33 13.51
N ASP A 295 2.02 15.49 13.83
CA ASP A 295 1.69 16.79 13.22
C ASP A 295 2.90 17.46 12.53
N ILE A 296 4.00 16.73 12.32
CA ILE A 296 5.18 17.24 11.61
C ILE A 296 5.35 16.41 10.35
N ASP A 297 5.50 17.08 9.20
CA ASP A 297 5.83 16.42 7.94
C ASP A 297 7.14 15.67 8.09
N TRP A 298 7.04 14.36 8.19
CA TRP A 298 8.19 13.49 8.22
C TRP A 298 8.50 13.02 6.81
N SER A 299 9.72 13.29 6.40
CA SER A 299 10.12 13.20 5.01
C SER A 299 11.63 12.95 4.91
N PRO A 300 12.10 12.37 3.80
CA PRO A 300 13.50 12.05 3.57
C PRO A 300 14.42 13.27 3.40
N PHE A 301 14.09 14.45 3.94
CA PHE A 301 14.92 15.64 3.86
C PHE A 301 15.85 15.78 5.08
N SER A 302 17.08 16.25 4.81
CA SER A 302 18.12 16.50 5.83
C SER A 302 17.80 17.72 6.70
N SER A 303 16.91 18.61 6.25
CA SER A 303 16.57 19.85 6.92
C SER A 303 15.63 19.63 8.13
N PRO A 304 15.84 20.31 9.26
CA PRO A 304 14.93 20.23 10.41
C PRO A 304 13.49 20.59 10.00
N GLY A 305 12.53 19.71 10.28
CA GLY A 305 11.13 19.91 9.93
C GLY A 305 10.70 19.34 8.57
N GLY A 306 11.58 18.62 7.88
CA GLY A 306 11.16 17.73 6.81
C GLY A 306 10.60 18.42 5.56
N ARG A 307 11.08 19.62 5.23
CA ARG A 307 10.73 20.27 3.96
C ARG A 307 12.00 20.73 3.25
N PRO A 308 12.04 20.65 1.90
CA PRO A 308 13.12 21.25 1.17
C PRO A 308 13.04 22.75 1.37
N THR A 309 14.18 23.38 1.64
CA THR A 309 14.28 24.84 1.61
C THR A 309 14.07 25.31 0.17
N GLU A 310 13.34 26.42 -0.01
CA GLU A 310 13.15 27.07 -1.32
C GLU A 310 14.47 27.54 -1.96
N GLU A 311 15.56 27.54 -1.18
CA GLU A 311 16.88 28.02 -1.58
C GLU A 311 17.70 27.01 -2.40
N ALA A 312 17.34 25.73 -2.43
CA ALA A 312 18.11 24.76 -3.22
C ALA A 312 17.73 24.78 -4.70
N ALA A 313 18.75 24.81 -5.56
CA ALA A 313 18.59 24.66 -7.01
C ALA A 313 18.01 23.28 -7.39
N ASP A 314 18.33 22.24 -6.64
CA ASP A 314 17.72 20.91 -6.72
C ASP A 314 17.39 20.43 -5.30
N TRP A 315 16.09 20.22 -5.00
CA TRP A 315 15.65 19.74 -3.69
C TRP A 315 16.26 18.38 -3.32
N ARG A 316 16.69 17.60 -4.32
CA ARG A 316 17.30 16.28 -4.13
C ARG A 316 18.67 16.35 -3.46
N ASP A 317 19.33 17.50 -3.52
CA ASP A 317 20.59 17.72 -2.79
C ASP A 317 20.35 17.88 -1.28
N GLN A 318 19.09 18.09 -0.88
CA GLN A 318 18.67 18.14 0.52
C GLN A 318 18.20 16.78 1.05
N LEU A 319 18.13 15.73 0.22
CA LEU A 319 17.72 14.41 0.68
C LEU A 319 18.72 13.84 1.69
N GLN A 320 18.21 13.17 2.72
CA GLN A 320 19.00 12.54 3.76
C GLN A 320 19.78 11.37 3.16
N VAL A 321 21.11 11.42 3.32
CA VAL A 321 21.99 10.33 2.92
C VAL A 321 22.25 9.45 4.13
N LEU A 322 21.67 8.24 4.12
CA LEU A 322 21.95 7.22 5.13
C LEU A 322 23.30 6.53 4.85
N GLU A 323 23.86 5.87 5.84
CA GLU A 323 25.03 5.02 5.65
C GLU A 323 24.71 3.80 4.78
N GLN A 324 25.76 3.17 4.24
CA GLN A 324 25.68 2.04 3.32
C GLN A 324 24.81 0.88 3.87
N ALA A 325 24.97 0.55 5.15
CA ALA A 325 24.20 -0.50 5.81
C ALA A 325 22.69 -0.23 5.85
N ARG A 326 22.27 1.03 5.79
CA ARG A 326 20.85 1.43 5.70
C ARG A 326 20.44 1.81 4.27
N LEU A 327 21.13 1.26 3.27
CA LEU A 327 20.84 1.40 1.85
C LEU A 327 20.90 2.85 1.32
N GLY A 328 21.58 3.78 1.99
CA GLY A 328 21.47 5.21 1.67
C GLY A 328 21.79 5.59 0.22
N SER A 329 22.77 4.93 -0.41
CA SER A 329 23.10 5.13 -1.83
C SER A 329 22.00 4.65 -2.77
N VAL A 330 21.36 3.51 -2.48
CA VAL A 330 20.24 2.94 -3.24
C VAL A 330 19.01 3.83 -3.12
N LEU A 331 18.66 4.25 -1.90
CA LEU A 331 17.50 5.12 -1.66
C LEU A 331 17.65 6.46 -2.39
N LEU A 332 18.84 7.06 -2.33
CA LEU A 332 19.14 8.30 -3.03
C LEU A 332 19.01 8.16 -4.54
N LYS A 333 19.55 7.07 -5.11
CA LYS A 333 19.46 6.76 -6.54
C LYS A 333 18.00 6.58 -7.00
N ALA A 334 17.18 5.92 -6.19
CA ALA A 334 15.74 5.77 -6.44
C ALA A 334 14.99 7.11 -6.37
N TRP A 335 15.24 7.94 -5.36
CA TRP A 335 14.61 9.27 -5.28
C TRP A 335 15.02 10.20 -6.41
N LYS A 336 16.24 10.04 -6.93
CA LYS A 336 16.71 10.77 -8.11
C LYS A 336 16.14 10.21 -9.42
N GLY A 337 15.42 9.09 -9.41
CA GLY A 337 14.86 8.49 -10.62
C GLY A 337 15.94 7.92 -11.55
N GLU A 338 17.08 7.50 -10.99
CA GLU A 338 18.23 6.98 -11.73
C GLU A 338 18.16 5.45 -11.97
N TYR A 339 17.15 4.79 -11.43
CA TYR A 339 16.85 3.39 -11.74
C TYR A 339 15.90 3.29 -12.92
N GLU A 340 16.23 2.41 -13.86
CA GLU A 340 15.37 2.09 -15.02
C GLU A 340 14.38 0.96 -14.70
N SER A 341 14.63 0.19 -13.63
CA SER A 341 13.80 -0.94 -13.26
C SER A 341 13.95 -1.33 -11.78
N ALA A 342 12.98 -2.11 -11.26
CA ALA A 342 13.01 -2.62 -9.89
C ALA A 342 14.13 -3.68 -9.69
N GLU A 343 14.47 -4.42 -10.73
CA GLU A 343 15.55 -5.41 -10.75
C GLU A 343 16.92 -4.76 -10.54
N GLN A 344 17.13 -3.58 -11.14
CA GLN A 344 18.37 -2.82 -10.98
C GLN A 344 18.54 -2.35 -9.52
N ALA A 345 17.46 -1.89 -8.89
CA ALA A 345 17.47 -1.56 -7.47
C ALA A 345 17.72 -2.80 -6.59
N ALA A 346 17.09 -3.94 -6.91
CA ALA A 346 17.27 -5.17 -6.17
C ALA A 346 18.72 -5.70 -6.26
N GLU A 347 19.36 -5.58 -7.43
CA GLU A 347 20.76 -5.93 -7.62
C GLU A 347 21.71 -5.08 -6.77
N ASP A 348 21.48 -3.78 -6.69
CA ASP A 348 22.29 -2.91 -5.84
C ASP A 348 22.09 -3.26 -4.35
N ILE A 349 20.88 -3.61 -3.91
CA ILE A 349 20.63 -4.10 -2.54
C ILE A 349 21.37 -5.41 -2.27
N ARG A 350 21.38 -6.36 -3.22
CA ARG A 350 22.09 -7.64 -3.06
C ARG A 350 23.59 -7.43 -2.83
N LYS A 351 24.22 -6.54 -3.60
CA LYS A 351 25.64 -6.18 -3.42
C LYS A 351 25.90 -5.61 -2.03
N ILE A 352 25.05 -4.68 -1.59
CA ILE A 352 25.19 -4.10 -0.24
C ILE A 352 24.97 -5.18 0.83
N ALA A 353 23.98 -6.05 0.66
CA ALA A 353 23.70 -7.12 1.60
C ALA A 353 24.92 -8.03 1.80
N GLU A 354 25.60 -8.39 0.71
CA GLU A 354 26.86 -9.15 0.75
C GLU A 354 27.95 -8.39 1.52
N GLU A 355 28.13 -7.10 1.24
CA GLU A 355 29.11 -6.24 1.94
C GLU A 355 28.88 -6.17 3.45
N VAL A 356 27.61 -6.14 3.89
CA VAL A 356 27.25 -6.05 5.32
C VAL A 356 27.02 -7.40 5.99
N GLY A 357 27.24 -8.51 5.27
CA GLY A 357 27.12 -9.86 5.79
C GLY A 357 25.68 -10.35 6.00
N ILE A 358 24.72 -9.82 5.25
CA ILE A 358 23.34 -10.31 5.19
C ILE A 358 23.24 -11.35 4.07
N ASN A 359 22.82 -12.57 4.42
CA ASN A 359 22.69 -13.66 3.46
C ASN A 359 21.37 -13.53 2.67
N VAL A 360 21.47 -13.19 1.39
CA VAL A 360 20.31 -13.17 0.47
C VAL A 360 20.31 -14.44 -0.37
N VAL A 361 19.28 -15.25 -0.19
CA VAL A 361 18.98 -16.41 -1.02
C VAL A 361 18.12 -15.95 -2.19
N SER A 362 18.73 -15.86 -3.36
CA SER A 362 17.99 -15.56 -4.60
C SER A 362 17.48 -16.84 -5.24
N SER A 363 16.20 -16.86 -5.58
CA SER A 363 15.59 -17.90 -6.42
C SER A 363 14.78 -17.26 -7.53
N THR A 364 14.72 -17.88 -8.70
CA THR A 364 13.80 -17.46 -9.76
C THR A 364 12.63 -18.41 -9.82
N VAL A 365 11.41 -17.88 -9.79
CA VAL A 365 10.19 -18.67 -9.96
C VAL A 365 9.57 -18.29 -11.31
N GLU A 366 9.20 -19.31 -12.07
CA GLU A 366 8.42 -19.15 -13.30
C GLU A 366 6.94 -19.07 -12.89
N VAL A 367 6.25 -17.98 -13.28
CA VAL A 367 4.83 -17.79 -13.01
C VAL A 367 4.08 -17.55 -14.31
N GLY A 368 3.05 -18.39 -14.55
CA GLY A 368 2.15 -18.35 -15.71
C GLY A 368 2.71 -19.00 -16.98
N ASP A 369 1.87 -19.07 -18.01
CA ASP A 369 2.21 -19.62 -19.34
C ASP A 369 3.15 -18.71 -20.15
N ASP A 370 3.28 -17.45 -19.76
CA ASP A 370 4.19 -16.44 -20.33
C ASP A 370 5.43 -16.29 -19.46
N TRP A 371 6.37 -17.24 -19.55
CA TRP A 371 7.82 -17.19 -19.26
C TRP A 371 8.39 -16.04 -18.37
N MET A 372 7.71 -15.65 -17.30
CA MET A 372 8.10 -14.50 -16.50
C MET A 372 9.01 -14.99 -15.37
N LYS A 373 10.29 -14.59 -15.42
CA LYS A 373 11.26 -14.89 -14.36
C LYS A 373 11.11 -13.88 -13.24
N LEU A 374 10.35 -14.25 -12.21
CA LEU A 374 10.27 -13.46 -10.99
C LEU A 374 11.49 -13.75 -10.14
N PHE A 375 12.20 -12.69 -9.72
CA PHE A 375 13.17 -12.84 -8.65
C PHE A 375 12.41 -12.94 -7.32
N LYS A 376 12.68 -14.02 -6.61
CA LYS A 376 12.20 -14.29 -5.26
C LYS A 376 13.43 -14.30 -4.37
N ASP A 377 13.89 -13.09 -4.09
CA ASP A 377 14.94 -12.88 -3.10
C ASP A 377 14.36 -13.04 -1.71
N GLU A 378 15.12 -13.72 -0.86
CA GLU A 378 14.80 -13.87 0.53
C GLU A 378 16.03 -13.70 1.40
N VAL A 379 15.85 -13.08 2.57
CA VAL A 379 16.93 -12.97 3.56
C VAL A 379 16.86 -14.15 4.51
N ASP A 380 17.96 -14.91 4.58
CA ASP A 380 18.10 -16.05 5.47
C ASP A 380 18.95 -15.69 6.68
N ILE A 381 18.37 -15.91 7.86
CA ILE A 381 19.01 -15.68 9.16
C ILE A 381 19.21 -16.97 9.96
N GLY A 382 19.01 -18.13 9.32
CA GLY A 382 19.25 -19.47 9.86
C GLY A 382 18.12 -20.04 10.71
N GLU A 383 17.01 -19.31 10.90
CA GLU A 383 15.81 -19.79 11.57
C GLU A 383 14.55 -19.12 10.99
N PRO A 384 13.37 -19.77 11.06
CA PRO A 384 12.12 -19.17 10.60
C PRO A 384 11.77 -17.87 11.33
N TRP A 385 11.26 -16.87 10.60
CA TRP A 385 10.92 -15.55 11.13
C TRP A 385 9.85 -15.61 12.23
N GLU A 386 8.92 -16.56 12.13
CA GLU A 386 7.90 -16.84 13.11
C GLU A 386 8.44 -17.42 14.43
N ASN A 387 9.68 -17.88 14.48
CA ASN A 387 10.35 -18.27 15.73
C ASN A 387 11.06 -17.11 16.41
N ILE A 388 11.28 -16.01 15.70
CA ILE A 388 11.95 -14.82 16.21
C ILE A 388 10.94 -13.76 16.63
N PHE A 389 9.87 -13.59 15.85
CA PHE A 389 8.90 -12.53 16.08
C PHE A 389 7.55 -13.07 16.53
N GLU A 390 6.89 -12.27 17.36
CA GLU A 390 5.48 -12.42 17.71
C GLU A 390 4.79 -11.05 17.64
N LEU A 391 3.47 -11.06 17.51
CA LEU A 391 2.66 -9.86 17.64
C LEU A 391 1.98 -9.83 18.98
N ASP A 392 2.03 -8.67 19.63
CA ASP A 392 1.26 -8.42 20.84
C ASP A 392 -0.21 -8.14 20.46
N GLU A 393 -1.04 -9.18 20.55
CA GLU A 393 -2.48 -9.10 20.30
C GLU A 393 -3.24 -8.32 21.40
N ALA A 394 -2.60 -7.97 22.53
CA ALA A 394 -3.25 -7.20 23.60
C ALA A 394 -3.63 -5.78 23.17
N GLN A 395 -3.06 -5.26 22.08
CA GLN A 395 -3.33 -3.92 21.55
C GLN A 395 -4.39 -3.86 20.44
N LYS A 396 -5.13 -4.96 20.18
CA LYS A 396 -6.24 -4.99 19.19
C LYS A 396 -7.18 -3.79 19.26
N LYS A 397 -7.42 -3.25 20.45
CA LYS A 397 -8.41 -2.19 20.71
C LYS A 397 -8.09 -0.83 20.04
N TRP A 398 -6.86 -0.60 19.57
CA TRP A 398 -6.45 0.67 18.96
C TRP A 398 -5.94 0.56 17.53
N GLY A 399 -6.13 -0.59 16.87
CA GLY A 399 -5.82 -0.74 15.44
C GLY A 399 -4.34 -0.69 15.10
N THR A 400 -3.42 -0.92 16.05
CA THR A 400 -1.99 -1.13 15.77
C THR A 400 -1.49 -2.30 16.59
N ARG A 401 -0.77 -3.22 15.95
CA ARG A 401 -0.17 -4.41 16.57
C ARG A 401 1.34 -4.20 16.68
N THR A 402 1.87 -4.40 17.87
CA THR A 402 3.31 -4.31 18.13
C THR A 402 4.00 -5.60 17.71
N LEU A 403 4.98 -5.50 16.81
CA LEU A 403 5.90 -6.60 16.51
C LEU A 403 6.98 -6.64 17.58
N ARG A 404 7.25 -7.81 18.17
CA ARG A 404 8.25 -7.96 19.23
C ARG A 404 9.10 -9.20 19.02
N PHE A 405 10.32 -9.15 19.54
CA PHE A 405 11.15 -10.34 19.69
C PHE A 405 10.52 -11.31 20.69
N LYS A 406 10.39 -12.57 20.28
CA LYS A 406 9.99 -13.67 21.18
C LYS A 406 11.00 -13.79 22.29
N ARG A 407 10.52 -13.76 23.53
CA ARG A 407 11.36 -14.10 24.68
C ARG A 407 11.72 -15.57 24.59
N LYS A 408 13.02 -15.89 24.57
CA LYS A 408 13.47 -17.28 24.76
C LYS A 408 12.92 -17.75 26.09
N THR A 409 11.98 -18.70 26.05
CA THR A 409 11.49 -19.36 27.26
C THR A 409 12.65 -20.20 27.77
N THR A 410 13.44 -19.64 28.68
CA THR A 410 14.34 -20.45 29.49
C THR A 410 13.45 -21.35 30.33
N HIS A 411 13.30 -22.61 29.93
CA HIS A 411 12.85 -23.66 30.82
C HIS A 411 13.88 -23.74 31.95
N VAL A 412 13.67 -22.95 32.99
CA VAL A 412 14.33 -23.15 34.27
C VAL A 412 13.75 -24.45 34.81
N ASN A 413 14.47 -25.55 34.59
CA ASN A 413 14.28 -26.77 35.36
C ASN A 413 14.56 -26.41 36.81
N LEU A 414 13.52 -26.05 37.56
CA LEU A 414 13.58 -25.98 39.01
C LEU A 414 13.87 -27.41 39.49
N PRO A 415 14.98 -27.65 40.21
CA PRO A 415 15.24 -28.96 40.77
C PRO A 415 14.10 -29.30 41.74
N ALA A 416 13.58 -30.52 41.62
CA ALA A 416 12.57 -31.06 42.51
C ALA A 416 13.08 -30.94 43.96
N ILE A 417 12.48 -30.06 44.74
CA ILE A 417 12.68 -30.04 46.19
C ILE A 417 11.96 -31.28 46.73
N GLU A 418 12.75 -32.29 47.07
CA GLU A 418 12.31 -33.43 47.88
C GLU A 418 11.66 -32.90 49.16
N GLN A 419 10.35 -33.07 49.28
CA GLN A 419 9.66 -32.98 50.55
C GLN A 419 10.03 -34.21 51.38
N SER A 420 11.06 -34.07 52.21
CA SER A 420 11.28 -34.95 53.34
C SER A 420 11.15 -34.16 54.65
N VAL A 421 10.59 -34.84 55.66
CA VAL A 421 10.46 -34.44 57.08
C VAL A 421 9.35 -33.39 57.32
N LEU A 422 8.23 -33.68 58.01
CA LEU A 422 8.14 -34.07 59.42
C LEU A 422 6.79 -34.76 59.71
N ALA A 423 6.83 -36.05 60.03
CA ALA A 423 5.87 -36.66 60.94
C ALA A 423 6.65 -37.12 62.17
N GLY A 424 6.60 -36.31 63.22
CA GLY A 424 7.02 -36.67 64.58
C GLY A 424 5.81 -37.11 65.42
N PRO A 425 6.07 -37.74 66.58
CA PRO A 425 5.24 -38.77 67.22
C PRO A 425 3.88 -38.33 67.75
#